data_AF-A0A6A3K3L7-F1
#
_entry.id   AF-A0A6A3K3L7-F1
#
_cell.length_a   1.000
_cell.length_b   1.000
_cell.length_c   1.000
_cell.angle_alpha   90.00
_cell.angle_beta   90.00
_cell.angle_gamma   90.00
#
_symmetry.space_group_name_H-M   'P 1'
#
loop_
_entity.id
_entity.type
_entity.pdbx_description
1 polymer ?
#
loop_
_entity_poly.entity_id
_entity_poly.type
_entity_poly.pdbx_seq_one_letter_code
_entity_poly.pdbx_strand_id
1 'polypeptide(L)'
;MGVYCSEGVSGAHLNCAVTFAHAVYGRLPWWKLPGYWISQVVGAFVGAAAIYLLNYQKIQKLDPDKETTQSNFATYPSSDINNATAFYTEALATGMLLLCIYAITDQHNRSPVPRLPSP
;
A
#
# COMPACT_ATOMS: atom_id res chain seq x y z
N MET A 1 -10.40 -3.47 5.84
CA MET A 1 -11.37 -3.63 4.73
C MET A 1 -10.69 -4.08 3.44
N GLY A 2 -9.78 -3.30 2.83
CA GLY A 2 -9.12 -3.71 1.59
C GLY A 2 -8.44 -5.09 1.62
N VAL A 3 -7.78 -5.42 2.74
CA VAL A 3 -7.19 -6.75 2.98
C VAL A 3 -8.27 -7.83 2.93
N TYR A 4 -9.29 -7.75 3.77
CA TYR A 4 -10.42 -8.71 3.76
C TYR A 4 -11.11 -8.85 2.39
N CYS A 5 -11.19 -7.77 1.59
CA CYS A 5 -11.83 -7.82 0.27
C CYS A 5 -10.99 -8.58 -0.78
N SER A 6 -9.66 -8.66 -0.61
CA SER A 6 -8.75 -9.14 -1.67
C SER A 6 -7.80 -10.26 -1.23
N GLU A 7 -7.74 -10.59 0.06
CA GLU A 7 -6.83 -11.58 0.64
C GLU A 7 -7.02 -12.96 0.00
N GLY A 8 -8.27 -13.43 -0.11
CA GLY A 8 -8.59 -14.75 -0.68
C GLY A 8 -8.34 -14.89 -2.19
N VAL A 9 -8.09 -13.78 -2.91
CA VAL A 9 -7.93 -13.79 -4.37
C VAL A 9 -6.48 -13.51 -4.76
N SER A 10 -5.89 -12.45 -4.21
CA SER A 10 -4.57 -11.94 -4.61
C SER A 10 -3.56 -11.86 -3.47
N GLY A 11 -3.91 -12.34 -2.26
CA GLY A 11 -3.09 -12.16 -1.07
C GLY A 11 -3.07 -10.71 -0.56
N ALA A 12 -3.94 -9.84 -1.09
CA ALA A 12 -4.11 -8.46 -0.66
C ALA A 12 -2.83 -7.63 -0.58
N HIS A 13 -1.96 -7.71 -1.60
CA HIS A 13 -0.70 -6.95 -1.57
C HIS A 13 -0.93 -5.43 -1.45
N LEU A 14 -1.90 -4.90 -2.20
CA LEU A 14 -2.39 -3.50 -2.17
C LEU A 14 -1.29 -2.41 -2.22
N ASN A 15 -0.07 -2.77 -2.59
CA ASN A 15 1.11 -1.94 -2.54
C ASN A 15 2.17 -2.52 -3.50
N CYS A 16 2.73 -1.66 -4.36
CA CYS A 16 3.70 -2.07 -5.38
C CYS A 16 5.00 -2.59 -4.76
N ALA A 17 5.50 -1.95 -3.70
CA ALA A 17 6.72 -2.37 -2.99
C ALA A 17 6.51 -3.70 -2.25
N VAL A 18 5.33 -3.93 -1.68
CA VAL A 18 4.99 -5.23 -1.06
C VAL A 18 4.96 -6.33 -2.11
N THR A 19 4.33 -6.06 -3.26
CA THR A 19 4.28 -6.99 -4.39
C THR A 19 5.68 -7.30 -4.92
N PHE A 20 6.54 -6.29 -5.01
CA PHE A 20 7.93 -6.44 -5.42
C PHE A 20 8.72 -7.32 -4.44
N ALA A 21 8.60 -7.04 -3.13
CA ALA A 21 9.24 -7.85 -2.10
C ALA A 21 8.78 -9.32 -2.19
N HIS A 22 7.47 -9.56 -2.35
CA HIS A 22 6.96 -10.92 -2.56
C HIS A 22 7.58 -11.61 -3.78
N ALA A 23 7.83 -10.89 -4.88
CA ALA A 23 8.52 -11.45 -6.04
C ALA A 23 9.99 -11.77 -5.74
N VAL A 24 10.70 -10.88 -5.05
CA VAL A 24 12.10 -11.07 -4.64
C VAL A 24 12.26 -12.27 -3.70
N TYR A 25 11.36 -12.43 -2.73
CA TYR A 25 11.38 -13.57 -1.79
C TYR A 25 10.73 -14.84 -2.34
N GLY A 26 10.43 -14.91 -3.65
CA GLY A 26 9.90 -16.11 -4.31
C GLY A 26 8.45 -16.46 -3.94
N ARG A 27 7.72 -15.56 -3.27
CA ARG A 27 6.30 -15.73 -2.90
C ARG A 27 5.33 -15.33 -4.02
N LEU A 28 5.80 -14.63 -5.05
CA LEU A 28 5.05 -14.28 -6.25
C LEU A 28 5.90 -14.54 -7.51
N PRO A 29 5.39 -15.20 -8.55
CA PRO A 29 6.12 -15.34 -9.79
C PRO A 29 6.27 -13.97 -10.48
N TRP A 30 7.49 -13.67 -10.92
CA TRP A 30 7.88 -12.36 -11.48
C TRP A 30 7.00 -11.88 -12.66
N TRP A 31 6.48 -12.79 -13.48
CA TRP A 31 5.60 -12.44 -14.61
C TRP A 31 4.26 -11.83 -14.18
N LYS A 32 3.81 -12.07 -12.93
CA LYS A 32 2.58 -11.47 -12.38
C LYS A 32 2.80 -10.06 -11.85
N LEU A 33 4.05 -9.66 -11.57
CA LEU A 33 4.40 -8.38 -10.97
C LEU A 33 3.79 -7.18 -11.74
N PRO A 34 3.89 -7.08 -13.08
CA PRO A 34 3.34 -5.94 -13.81
C PRO A 34 1.82 -5.84 -13.70
N GLY A 35 1.11 -6.98 -13.72
CA GLY A 35 -0.35 -7.01 -13.59
C GLY A 35 -0.82 -6.53 -12.20
N TYR A 36 -0.07 -6.86 -11.15
CA TYR A 36 -0.34 -6.35 -9.81
C TYR A 36 -0.10 -4.84 -9.72
N TRP A 37 1.02 -4.34 -10.25
CA TRP A 37 1.31 -2.91 -10.22
C TRP A 37 0.29 -2.08 -11.00
N ILE A 38 -0.10 -2.52 -12.20
CA ILE A 38 -1.12 -1.83 -13.00
C ILE A 38 -2.44 -1.78 -12.23
N SER A 39 -2.90 -2.92 -11.69
CA SER A 39 -4.17 -2.94 -10.95
C SER A 39 -4.13 -2.10 -9.67
N GLN A 40 -3.00 -2.07 -8.96
CA GLN A 40 -2.81 -1.22 -7.77
C GLN A 40 -2.81 0.27 -8.12
N VAL A 41 -2.08 0.68 -9.16
CA VAL A 41 -2.03 2.09 -9.59
C VAL A 41 -3.39 2.54 -10.11
N VAL A 42 -4.07 1.72 -10.92
CA VAL A 42 -5.43 2.03 -11.41
C VAL A 42 -6.42 2.12 -10.25
N GLY A 43 -6.36 1.18 -9.30
CA GLY A 43 -7.20 1.23 -8.10
C GLY A 43 -6.98 2.49 -7.26
N ALA A 44 -5.71 2.87 -7.04
CA ALA A 44 -5.36 4.10 -6.34
C ALA A 44 -5.86 5.35 -7.07
N PHE A 45 -5.71 5.40 -8.40
CA PHE A 45 -6.19 6.50 -9.22
C PHE A 45 -7.71 6.65 -9.16
N VAL A 46 -8.45 5.56 -9.31
CA VAL A 46 -9.92 5.57 -9.21
C VAL A 46 -10.38 5.97 -7.81
N GLY A 47 -9.70 5.48 -6.77
CA GLY A 47 -9.96 5.90 -5.38
C GLY A 47 -9.74 7.41 -5.16
N ALA A 48 -8.63 7.94 -5.66
CA ALA A 48 -8.35 9.38 -5.61
C ALA A 48 -9.40 10.20 -6.36
N ALA A 49 -9.81 9.76 -7.56
CA ALA A 49 -10.85 10.41 -8.35
C ALA A 49 -12.20 10.42 -7.61
N ALA A 50 -12.57 9.33 -6.95
CA ALA A 50 -13.80 9.26 -6.17
C ALA A 50 -13.80 10.27 -4.99
N ILE A 51 -12.69 10.37 -4.27
CA ILE A 51 -12.53 11.35 -3.17
C ILE A 51 -12.52 12.78 -3.69
N TYR A 52 -11.89 13.03 -4.85
CA TYR A 52 -11.92 14.33 -5.51
C TYR A 52 -13.34 14.75 -5.87
N LEU A 53 -14.11 13.86 -6.51
CA LEU A 53 -15.52 14.12 -6.86
C LEU A 53 -16.37 14.37 -5.63
N LEU A 54 -16.18 13.57 -4.56
CA LEU A 54 -16.91 13.74 -3.30
C LEU A 54 -16.65 15.10 -2.64
N ASN A 55 -15.42 15.63 -2.77
CA ASN A 55 -15.04 16.91 -2.18
C ASN A 55 -14.98 18.06 -3.19
N TYR A 56 -15.50 17.87 -4.41
CA TYR A 56 -15.30 18.79 -5.52
C TYR A 56 -15.66 20.25 -5.17
N GLN A 57 -16.82 20.46 -4.57
CA GLN A 57 -17.29 21.80 -4.17
C GLN A 57 -16.38 22.45 -3.10
N LYS A 58 -15.86 21.65 -2.17
CA LYS A 58 -14.97 22.14 -1.11
C LYS A 58 -13.61 22.54 -1.68
N ILE A 59 -13.05 21.68 -2.53
CA ILE A 59 -11.76 21.93 -3.19
C ILE A 59 -11.86 23.17 -4.07
N GLN A 60 -12.92 23.29 -4.88
CA GLN A 60 -13.12 24.44 -5.77
C GLN A 60 -13.23 25.77 -5.01
N LYS A 61 -13.79 25.74 -3.79
CA LYS A 61 -13.92 26.93 -2.93
C LYS A 61 -12.64 27.28 -2.19
N LEU A 62 -11.89 26.28 -1.75
CA LEU A 62 -10.68 26.46 -0.95
C LEU A 62 -9.45 26.77 -1.82
N ASP A 63 -9.39 26.16 -3.00
CA ASP A 63 -8.21 26.13 -3.85
C ASP A 63 -8.63 26.11 -5.33
N PRO A 64 -9.20 27.21 -5.85
CA PRO A 64 -9.69 27.29 -7.22
C PRO A 64 -8.57 27.09 -8.25
N ASP A 65 -7.34 27.50 -7.93
CA ASP A 65 -6.14 27.37 -8.76
C ASP A 65 -5.41 26.02 -8.60
N LYS A 66 -5.88 25.15 -7.68
CA LYS A 66 -5.38 23.78 -7.44
C LYS A 66 -3.91 23.70 -7.01
N GLU A 67 -3.42 24.68 -6.25
CA GLU A 67 -2.01 24.74 -5.85
C GLU A 67 -1.75 24.18 -4.45
N THR A 68 -2.74 24.20 -3.57
CA THR A 68 -2.56 23.94 -2.13
C THR A 68 -3.10 22.57 -1.67
N THR A 69 -4.02 21.97 -2.43
CA THR A 69 -4.73 20.74 -2.03
C THR A 69 -4.04 19.45 -2.50
N GLN A 70 -2.93 19.55 -3.23
CA GLN A 70 -2.21 18.40 -3.81
C GLN A 70 -1.72 17.38 -2.78
N SER A 71 -1.34 17.84 -1.57
CA SER A 71 -0.88 16.99 -0.47
C SER A 71 -1.95 16.03 0.07
N ASN A 72 -3.23 16.27 -0.24
CA ASN A 72 -4.31 15.36 0.13
C ASN A 72 -4.32 14.06 -0.70
N PHE A 73 -3.64 14.06 -1.86
CA PHE A 73 -3.65 12.93 -2.80
C PHE A 73 -2.29 12.25 -2.91
N ALA A 74 -1.20 12.97 -2.71
CA ALA A 74 0.16 12.44 -2.76
C ALA A 74 1.04 13.05 -1.67
N THR A 75 2.00 12.26 -1.19
CA THR A 75 2.99 12.73 -0.21
C THR A 75 4.11 13.47 -0.92
N TYR A 76 4.44 14.65 -0.43
CA TYR A 76 5.56 15.46 -0.91
C TYR A 76 6.62 15.53 0.20
N PRO A 77 7.92 15.43 -0.14
CA PRO A 77 8.98 15.60 0.83
C PRO A 77 8.98 17.03 1.38
N SER A 78 9.42 17.18 2.64
CA SER A 78 9.61 18.51 3.23
C SER A 78 10.68 19.29 2.47
N SER A 79 10.57 20.63 2.44
CA SER A 79 11.58 21.52 1.86
C SER A 79 12.96 21.40 2.52
N ASP A 80 12.99 20.88 3.75
CA ASP A 80 14.19 20.86 4.59
C ASP A 80 15.01 19.57 4.44
N ILE A 81 14.56 18.63 3.61
CA ILE A 81 15.24 17.35 3.39
C ILE A 81 15.64 17.18 1.93
N ASN A 82 16.80 16.54 1.70
CA ASN A 82 17.21 16.18 0.35
C ASN A 82 16.54 14.87 -0.11
N ASN A 83 16.58 14.61 -1.42
CA ASN A 83 15.97 13.43 -2.03
C ASN A 83 16.57 12.09 -1.55
N ALA A 84 17.86 12.05 -1.18
CA ALA A 84 18.50 10.85 -0.65
C ALA A 84 18.01 10.51 0.78
N THR A 85 17.83 11.53 1.63
CA THR A 85 17.25 11.35 2.96
C THR A 85 15.80 10.90 2.84
N ALA A 86 15.01 11.52 1.96
CA ALA A 86 13.64 11.11 1.70
C ALA A 86 13.54 9.65 1.20
N PHE A 87 14.44 9.25 0.30
CA PHE A 87 14.52 7.87 -0.16
C PHE A 87 14.82 6.89 0.99
N TYR A 88 15.80 7.22 1.84
CA TYR A 88 16.17 6.35 2.95
C TYR A 88 15.02 6.19 3.96
N THR A 89 14.31 7.27 4.28
CA THR A 89 13.17 7.21 5.21
C THR A 89 12.03 6.37 4.66
N GLU A 90 11.69 6.52 3.37
CA GLU A 90 10.65 5.72 2.72
C GLU A 90 11.04 4.24 2.60
N ALA A 91 12.32 3.96 2.27
CA ALA A 91 12.84 2.60 2.21
C ALA A 91 12.77 1.92 3.59
N LEU A 92 13.18 2.62 4.65
CA LEU A 92 13.14 2.11 6.03
C LEU A 92 11.70 1.91 6.51
N ALA A 93 10.80 2.86 6.26
CA ALA A 93 9.38 2.74 6.59
C ALA A 93 8.73 1.54 5.89
N THR A 94 8.98 1.39 4.59
CA THR A 94 8.48 0.25 3.81
C THR A 94 9.06 -1.08 4.28
N GLY A 95 10.35 -1.10 4.66
CA GLY A 95 11.00 -2.28 5.24
C GLY A 95 10.36 -2.72 6.56
N MET A 96 10.04 -1.78 7.46
CA MET A 96 9.33 -2.08 8.71
C MET A 96 7.90 -2.60 8.45
N LEU A 97 7.19 -2.01 7.49
CA LEU A 97 5.87 -2.50 7.08
C LEU A 97 5.94 -3.96 6.60
N LEU A 98 6.92 -4.28 5.75
CA LEU A 98 7.16 -5.63 5.25
C LEU A 98 7.49 -6.62 6.37
N LEU A 99 8.33 -6.21 7.32
CA LEU A 99 8.65 -7.01 8.50
C LEU A 99 7.39 -7.35 9.29
N CYS A 100 6.52 -6.38 9.54
CA CYS A 100 5.24 -6.60 10.21
C CYS A 100 4.32 -7.54 9.40
N ILE A 101 4.20 -7.35 8.08
CA ILE A 101 3.40 -8.23 7.21
C ILE A 101 3.90 -9.67 7.31
N TYR A 102 5.21 -9.90 7.23
CA TYR A 102 5.78 -11.23 7.33
C TYR A 102 5.64 -11.82 8.74
N ALA A 103 5.84 -11.02 9.80
CA ALA A 103 5.66 -11.48 11.16
C ALA A 103 4.21 -11.93 11.44
N ILE A 104 3.21 -11.23 10.89
CA ILE A 104 1.78 -11.55 11.09
C ILE A 104 1.33 -12.74 10.22
N THR A 105 1.85 -12.84 8.98
CA THR A 105 1.46 -13.87 8.02
C THR A 105 2.25 -15.18 8.17
N ASP A 106 3.38 -15.17 8.87
CA ASP A 106 4.16 -16.38 9.12
C ASP A 106 3.46 -17.32 10.11
N GLN A 107 3.18 -18.54 9.65
CA GLN A 107 2.57 -19.59 10.46
C GLN A 107 3.52 -20.14 11.53
N HIS A 108 4.84 -20.08 11.31
CA HIS A 108 5.83 -20.54 12.28
C HIS A 108 6.03 -19.55 13.42
N ASN A 109 5.66 -18.29 13.21
CA ASN A 109 5.71 -17.23 14.21
C ASN A 109 4.42 -17.13 15.04
N ARG A 110 3.35 -17.85 14.67
CA ARG A 110 2.11 -17.92 15.45
C ARG A 110 2.27 -18.95 16.56
N SER A 111 1.87 -18.58 17.79
CA SER A 111 1.76 -19.52 18.91
C SER A 111 0.87 -20.72 18.52
N PRO A 112 1.19 -21.96 18.94
CA PRO A 112 0.37 -23.12 18.62
C PRO A 112 -1.07 -22.91 19.09
N VAL A 113 -2.00 -22.77 18.15
CA VAL A 113 -3.43 -22.83 18.46
C VAL A 113 -3.72 -24.21 19.05
N PRO A 114 -4.31 -24.32 20.27
CA PRO A 114 -4.73 -25.60 20.81
C PRO A 114 -5.67 -26.28 19.80
N ARG A 115 -5.30 -27.47 19.34
CA ARG A 115 -6.21 -28.27 18.51
C ARG A 115 -7.42 -28.58 19.37
N LEU A 116 -8.57 -27.99 19.04
CA LEU A 116 -9.83 -28.46 19.61
C LEU A 116 -9.97 -29.95 19.25
N PRO A 117 -10.35 -30.82 20.19
CA PRO A 117 -10.57 -32.23 19.89
C PRO A 117 -11.64 -32.33 18.79
N SER A 118 -11.34 -33.10 17.75
CA SER A 118 -12.32 -33.43 16.72
C SER A 118 -13.49 -34.20 17.33
N PRO A 119 -14.75 -33.90 16.94
CA PRO A 119 -15.92 -34.66 17.37
C PRO A 119 -15.87 -36.12 16.90
#